data_AF-A0AAU3RCW6-F1
#
_entry.id   AF-A0AAU3RCW6-F1
#
_cell.length_a   1.000
_cell.length_b   1.000
_cell.length_c   1.000
_cell.angle_alpha   90.00
_cell.angle_beta   90.00
_cell.angle_gamma   90.00
#
_symmetry.space_group_name_H-M   'P 1'
#
loop_
_entity.id
_entity.type
_entity.pdbx_description
1 polymer ?
#
loop_
_entity_poly.entity_id
_entity_poly.type
_entity_poly.pdbx_seq_one_letter_code
_entity_poly.pdbx_strand_id
1 'polypeptide(L)'
;MMHGTLAVQLPPTSLLEATDAFGNVSPDPEPVRVEVRVRACLSFADLLGLLAFTSGLCLLDEELSDDDAILDGLQYALLMTGVEAMEAQAEMATSAYHGVLRGRGISMDYMRRLGTAVTRVFGVTA
;
A
#
# COMPACT_ATOMS: atom_id res chain seq x y z
N MET A 1 33.62 -23.35 -10.56
CA MET A 1 32.65 -23.44 -11.66
C MET A 1 31.28 -23.67 -11.04
N MET A 2 30.38 -22.69 -11.08
CA MET A 2 28.96 -22.88 -10.76
C MET A 2 28.16 -22.27 -11.90
N HIS A 3 27.55 -23.14 -12.72
CA HIS A 3 26.53 -22.74 -13.68
C HIS A 3 25.20 -22.74 -12.93
N GLY A 4 24.64 -21.56 -12.66
CA GLY A 4 23.27 -21.40 -12.19
C GLY A 4 22.34 -21.33 -13.39
N THR A 5 21.54 -22.38 -13.60
CA THR A 5 20.48 -22.37 -14.60
C THR A 5 19.28 -21.64 -14.01
N LEU A 6 18.95 -20.45 -14.53
CA LEU A 6 17.68 -19.78 -14.24
C LEU A 6 16.56 -20.56 -14.92
N ALA A 7 15.87 -21.41 -14.17
CA ALA A 7 14.61 -22.00 -14.61
C ALA A 7 13.53 -20.91 -14.52
N VAL A 8 13.10 -20.42 -15.68
CA VAL A 8 11.90 -19.58 -15.80
C VAL A 8 10.69 -20.46 -15.48
N GLN A 9 10.16 -20.35 -14.27
CA GLN A 9 8.87 -20.93 -13.93
C GLN A 9 7.77 -20.11 -14.59
N LEU A 10 7.10 -20.70 -15.58
CA LEU A 10 5.82 -20.21 -16.09
C LEU A 10 4.76 -20.38 -14.99
N PRO A 11 3.83 -19.41 -14.83
CA PRO A 11 2.81 -19.51 -13.80
C PRO A 11 1.90 -20.73 -14.05
N PRO A 12 1.56 -21.51 -13.00
CA PRO A 12 0.68 -22.66 -13.15
C PRO A 12 -0.72 -22.19 -13.58
N THR A 13 -1.22 -22.77 -14.66
CA THR A 13 -2.49 -22.38 -15.32
C THR A 13 -3.74 -22.88 -14.61
N SER A 14 -3.65 -23.55 -13.46
CA SER A 14 -4.81 -24.09 -12.74
C SER A 14 -4.46 -24.51 -11.31
N LEU A 15 -5.28 -24.12 -10.33
CA LEU A 15 -5.17 -24.57 -8.94
C LEU A 15 -5.48 -26.07 -8.74
N LEU A 16 -5.90 -26.77 -9.80
CA LEU A 16 -6.24 -28.20 -9.77
C LEU A 16 -5.04 -29.13 -10.01
N GLU A 17 -3.82 -28.62 -10.24
CA GLU A 17 -2.64 -29.47 -10.52
C GLU A 17 -2.07 -30.20 -9.30
N ALA A 18 -2.72 -30.14 -8.13
CA ALA A 18 -2.32 -30.90 -6.94
C ALA A 18 -2.82 -32.35 -6.91
N THR A 19 -3.58 -32.79 -7.92
CA THR A 19 -4.08 -34.16 -8.07
C THR A 19 -3.51 -34.82 -9.31
N ASP A 20 -3.03 -36.06 -9.19
CA ASP A 20 -2.63 -36.85 -10.35
C ASP A 20 -3.83 -37.15 -11.28
N ALA A 21 -3.56 -37.74 -12.45
CA ALA A 21 -4.61 -38.13 -13.41
C ALA A 21 -5.65 -39.14 -12.86
N PHE A 22 -5.45 -39.62 -11.63
CA PHE A 22 -6.30 -40.57 -10.91
C PHE A 22 -6.94 -39.97 -9.65
N GLY A 23 -6.75 -38.67 -9.38
CA GLY A 23 -7.33 -37.97 -8.23
C GLY A 23 -6.58 -38.18 -6.90
N ASN A 24 -5.39 -38.78 -6.92
CA ASN A 24 -4.59 -38.94 -5.70
C ASN A 24 -3.84 -37.66 -5.37
N VAL A 25 -3.85 -37.31 -4.09
CA VAL A 25 -3.05 -36.19 -3.55
C VAL A 25 -1.59 -36.63 -3.51
N SER A 26 -0.71 -35.81 -4.10
CA SER A 26 0.73 -36.06 -4.10
C SER A 26 1.25 -36.20 -2.65
N PRO A 27 2.13 -37.17 -2.33
CA PRO A 27 2.51 -37.50 -0.95
C PRO A 27 3.36 -36.44 -0.25
N ASP A 28 3.87 -35.46 -0.99
CA ASP A 28 4.61 -34.30 -0.47
C ASP A 28 4.18 -33.05 -1.25
N PRO A 29 2.97 -32.50 -1.01
CA PRO A 29 2.53 -31.33 -1.72
C PRO A 29 3.28 -30.13 -1.14
N GLU A 30 4.20 -29.54 -1.92
CA GLU A 30 4.63 -28.18 -1.63
C GLU A 30 3.37 -27.32 -1.46
N PRO A 31 3.30 -26.46 -0.42
CA PRO A 31 2.09 -25.69 -0.16
C PRO A 31 1.76 -24.84 -1.39
N VAL A 32 0.63 -25.14 -2.03
CA VAL A 32 0.16 -24.40 -3.21
C VAL A 32 -0.07 -22.95 -2.81
N ARG A 33 0.72 -22.04 -3.40
CA ARG A 33 0.59 -20.60 -3.18
C ARG A 33 -0.25 -19.99 -4.30
N VAL A 34 -1.25 -19.20 -3.92
CA VAL A 34 -2.10 -18.45 -4.86
C VAL A 34 -1.66 -16.99 -4.83
N GLU A 35 -1.31 -16.43 -5.99
CA GLU A 35 -1.17 -14.98 -6.14
C GLU A 35 -2.56 -14.40 -6.42
N VAL A 36 -3.05 -13.54 -5.54
CA VAL A 36 -4.28 -12.78 -5.76
C VAL A 36 -3.91 -11.33 -6.02
N ARG A 37 -4.23 -10.85 -7.23
CA ARG A 37 -4.04 -9.44 -7.57
C ARG A 37 -5.25 -8.62 -7.14
N VAL A 38 -5.12 -7.95 -6.01
CA VAL A 38 -6.12 -6.96 -5.56
C VAL A 38 -5.77 -5.61 -6.16
N ARG A 39 -6.76 -4.94 -6.75
CA ARG A 39 -6.62 -3.53 -7.16
C ARG A 39 -7.32 -2.66 -6.11
N ALA A 40 -6.56 -1.76 -5.50
CA ALA A 40 -7.11 -0.70 -4.64
C ALA A 40 -7.14 0.60 -5.44
N CYS A 41 -8.29 1.25 -5.50
CA CYS A 41 -8.45 2.59 -6.05
C CYS A 41 -8.49 3.56 -4.89
N LEU A 42 -7.47 4.43 -4.77
CA LEU A 42 -7.34 5.38 -3.67
C LEU A 42 -7.59 6.79 -4.19
N SER A 43 -8.42 7.54 -3.49
CA SER A 43 -8.64 8.96 -3.72
C SER A 43 -7.51 9.80 -3.11
N PHE A 44 -7.50 11.10 -3.39
CA PHE A 44 -6.59 12.05 -2.75
C PHE A 44 -6.72 12.00 -1.21
N ALA A 45 -7.95 11.95 -0.69
CA ALA A 45 -8.21 11.90 0.74
C ALA A 45 -7.68 10.60 1.38
N ASP A 46 -7.82 9.47 0.69
CA ASP A 46 -7.32 8.17 1.17
C ASP A 46 -5.79 8.19 1.28
N LEU A 47 -5.12 8.66 0.23
CA LEU A 47 -3.66 8.76 0.21
C LEU A 47 -3.15 9.71 1.30
N LEU A 48 -3.79 10.87 1.44
CA LEU A 48 -3.43 11.85 2.45
C LEU A 48 -3.68 11.31 3.86
N GLY A 49 -4.78 10.59 4.07
CA GLY A 49 -5.14 9.94 5.33
C GLY A 49 -4.15 8.87 5.75
N LEU A 50 -3.84 7.96 4.83
CA LEU A 50 -2.86 6.89 5.02
C LEU A 50 -1.49 7.46 5.40
N LEU A 51 -1.01 8.46 4.66
CA LEU A 51 0.33 9.03 4.89
C LEU A 51 0.40 9.89 6.16
N ALA A 52 -0.69 10.54 6.58
CA ALA A 52 -0.70 11.44 7.73
C ALA A 52 -1.07 10.76 9.07
N PHE A 53 -1.87 9.69 9.03
CA PHE A 53 -2.49 9.13 10.23
C PHE A 53 -2.26 7.63 10.44
N THR A 54 -1.43 6.98 9.61
CA THR A 54 -1.00 5.62 9.91
C THR A 54 -0.03 5.61 11.09
N SER A 55 -0.36 4.84 12.12
CA SER A 55 0.50 4.63 13.28
C SER A 55 1.86 4.05 12.87
N GLY A 56 2.94 4.70 13.32
CA GLY A 56 4.31 4.26 13.01
C GLY A 56 4.88 4.82 11.70
N LEU A 57 4.06 5.50 10.89
CA LEU A 57 4.52 6.26 9.74
C LEU A 57 4.71 7.73 10.13
N CYS A 58 5.94 8.22 10.00
CA CYS A 58 6.28 9.61 10.27
C CYS A 58 7.20 10.12 9.16
N LEU A 59 6.61 10.73 8.12
CA LEU A 59 7.38 11.40 7.08
C LEU A 59 7.88 12.76 7.58
N LEU A 60 9.19 12.97 7.49
CA LEU A 60 9.84 14.24 7.79
C LEU A 60 9.65 15.22 6.63
N ASP A 61 9.82 16.52 6.91
CA ASP A 61 9.65 17.59 5.91
C ASP A 61 10.57 17.40 4.69
N GLU A 62 11.77 16.87 4.89
CA GLU A 62 12.73 16.57 3.82
C GLU A 62 12.25 15.43 2.92
N GLU A 63 11.60 14.41 3.51
CA GLU A 63 11.10 13.22 2.81
C GLU A 63 9.88 13.54 1.95
N LEU A 64 9.16 14.64 2.22
CA LEU A 64 8.06 15.10 1.35
C LEU A 64 8.53 15.52 -0.05
N SER A 65 9.83 15.75 -0.23
CA SER A 65 10.44 16.05 -1.53
C SER A 65 10.96 14.81 -2.27
N ASP A 66 10.98 13.65 -1.61
CA ASP A 66 11.48 12.39 -2.15
C ASP A 66 10.30 11.48 -2.55
N ASP A 67 10.17 11.21 -3.85
CA ASP A 67 9.08 10.41 -4.39
C ASP A 67 9.14 8.95 -3.90
N ASP A 68 10.34 8.41 -3.69
CA ASP A 68 10.52 7.03 -3.22
C ASP A 68 10.09 6.90 -1.76
N ALA A 69 10.38 7.89 -0.92
CA ALA A 69 9.92 7.93 0.48
C ALA A 69 8.38 7.97 0.58
N ILE A 70 7.71 8.70 -0.32
CA ILE A 70 6.24 8.72 -0.38
C ILE A 70 5.68 7.35 -0.79
N LEU A 71 6.29 6.69 -1.78
CA LEU A 71 5.86 5.38 -2.24
C LEU A 71 6.07 4.30 -1.16
N ASP A 72 7.21 4.29 -0.50
CA ASP A 72 7.52 3.36 0.58
C ASP A 72 6.61 3.60 1.80
N GLY A 73 6.37 4.88 2.13
CA GLY A 73 5.42 5.26 3.16
C GLY A 73 4.00 4.77 2.86
N LEU A 74 3.55 4.88 1.60
CA LEU A 74 2.25 4.37 1.19
C LEU A 74 2.17 2.84 1.26
N GLN A 75 3.22 2.13 0.82
CA GLN A 75 3.28 0.67 0.92
C GLN A 75 3.18 0.22 2.38
N TYR A 76 3.94 0.86 3.27
CA TYR A 76 3.84 0.63 4.71
C TYR A 76 2.42 0.90 5.22
N ALA A 77 1.84 2.04 4.83
CA ALA A 77 0.51 2.43 5.28
C ALA A 77 -0.58 1.43 4.88
N LEU A 78 -0.52 0.92 3.65
CA LEU A 78 -1.45 -0.09 3.14
C LEU A 78 -1.32 -1.45 3.84
N LEU A 79 -0.11 -1.81 4.27
CA LEU A 79 0.11 -3.05 5.03
C LEU A 79 -0.37 -2.95 6.48
N MET A 80 -0.30 -1.75 7.06
CA MET A 80 -0.58 -1.53 8.49
C MET A 80 -2.00 -1.06 8.77
N THR A 81 -2.72 -0.56 7.77
CA THR A 81 -4.05 0.02 7.94
C THR A 81 -5.14 -0.92 7.47
N GLY A 82 -6.06 -1.27 8.36
CA GLY A 82 -7.27 -2.01 8.00
C GLY A 82 -8.28 -1.13 7.27
N VAL A 83 -9.11 -1.74 6.42
CA VAL A 83 -10.09 -1.02 5.56
C VAL A 83 -10.99 -0.06 6.34
N GLU A 84 -11.48 -0.46 7.53
CA GLU A 84 -12.32 0.40 8.37
C GLU A 84 -11.59 1.65 8.87
N ALA A 85 -10.28 1.55 9.12
CA ALA A 85 -9.47 2.69 9.56
C ALA A 85 -9.15 3.65 8.41
N MET A 86 -9.09 3.17 7.17
CA MET A 86 -8.78 3.99 5.99
C MET A 86 -9.81 5.10 5.80
N GLU A 87 -11.10 4.77 5.88
CA GLU A 87 -12.19 5.75 5.72
C GLU A 87 -12.12 6.84 6.80
N ALA A 88 -11.96 6.44 8.07
CA ALA A 88 -11.81 7.38 9.17
C ALA A 88 -10.56 8.28 9.01
N GLN A 89 -9.45 7.73 8.52
CA GLN A 89 -8.23 8.49 8.24
C GLN A 89 -8.42 9.49 7.09
N ALA A 90 -9.13 9.11 6.04
CA ALA A 90 -9.46 9.99 4.91
C ALA A 90 -10.33 11.18 5.34
N GLU A 91 -11.34 10.93 6.19
CA GLU A 91 -12.18 11.99 6.78
C GLU A 91 -11.36 12.94 7.66
N MET A 92 -10.47 12.40 8.50
CA MET A 92 -9.57 13.19 9.33
C MET A 92 -8.60 14.03 8.50
N ALA A 93 -8.04 13.46 7.43
CA ALA A 93 -7.15 14.16 6.51
C ALA A 93 -7.84 15.31 5.80
N THR A 94 -9.05 15.08 5.28
CA THR A 94 -9.86 16.13 4.66
C THR A 94 -10.10 17.28 5.64
N SER A 95 -10.50 16.95 6.87
CA SER A 95 -10.73 17.95 7.93
C SER A 95 -9.47 18.72 8.31
N ALA A 96 -8.31 18.05 8.39
CA ALA A 96 -7.04 18.67 8.72
C ALA A 96 -6.50 19.54 7.57
N TYR A 97 -6.63 19.07 6.33
CA TYR A 97 -6.23 19.78 5.12
C TYR A 97 -6.98 21.10 4.94
N HIS A 98 -8.28 21.12 5.27
CA HIS A 98 -9.10 22.33 5.28
C HIS A 98 -8.98 23.17 6.56
N GLY A 99 -8.14 22.79 7.52
CA GLY A 99 -7.93 23.53 8.77
C GLY A 99 -9.11 23.49 9.75
N VAL A 100 -10.02 22.54 9.59
CA VAL A 100 -11.20 22.34 10.46
C VAL A 100 -10.81 21.54 11.71
N LEU A 101 -9.91 20.57 11.57
CA LEU A 101 -9.47 19.72 12.67
C LEU A 101 -8.56 20.51 13.64
N ARG A 102 -9.03 20.70 14.88
CA ARG A 102 -8.26 21.35 15.96
C ARG A 102 -7.82 20.32 17.00
N GLY A 103 -6.53 20.29 17.35
CA GLY A 103 -6.05 19.58 18.54
C GLY A 103 -5.30 18.25 18.35
N ARG A 104 -4.95 17.83 17.13
CA ARG A 104 -4.20 16.58 16.87
C ARG A 104 -2.70 16.75 16.58
N GLY A 105 -2.12 17.91 16.83
CA GLY A 105 -0.66 18.12 16.74
C GLY A 105 -0.08 18.16 15.31
N ILE A 106 -0.87 17.83 14.28
CA ILE A 106 -0.49 18.03 12.87
C ILE A 106 -0.78 19.47 12.45
N SER A 107 0.22 20.11 11.85
CA SER A 107 0.06 21.48 11.34
C SER A 107 -0.65 21.48 9.97
N MET A 108 -1.44 22.52 9.72
CA MET A 108 -2.08 22.71 8.41
C MET A 108 -1.03 22.84 7.29
N ASP A 109 0.10 23.48 7.58
CA ASP A 109 1.18 23.65 6.60
C ASP A 109 1.81 22.31 6.20
N TYR A 110 2.02 21.42 7.16
CA TYR A 110 2.46 20.05 6.88
C TYR A 110 1.45 19.32 5.99
N MET A 111 0.16 19.39 6.32
CA MET A 111 -0.88 18.74 5.51
C MET A 111 -0.93 19.28 4.06
N ARG A 112 -0.70 20.58 3.87
CA ARG A 112 -0.63 21.16 2.52
C ARG A 112 0.60 20.70 1.74
N ARG A 113 1.76 20.60 2.40
CA ARG A 113 2.99 20.08 1.80
C ARG A 113 2.83 18.61 1.42
N LEU A 114 2.29 17.80 2.32
CA LEU A 114 1.99 16.40 2.07
C LEU A 114 0.97 16.25 0.92
N GLY A 115 -0.08 17.07 0.89
CA GLY A 115 -1.03 17.10 -0.23
C GLY A 115 -0.38 17.46 -1.57
N THR A 116 0.61 18.36 -1.56
CA THR A 116 1.40 18.69 -2.74
C THR A 116 2.25 17.50 -3.20
N ALA A 117 2.88 16.78 -2.26
CA ALA A 117 3.63 15.57 -2.55
C ALA A 117 2.73 14.46 -3.12
N VAL A 118 1.54 14.24 -2.54
CA VAL A 118 0.54 13.30 -3.06
C VAL A 118 0.14 13.66 -4.50
N THR A 119 -0.12 14.93 -4.76
CA THR A 119 -0.47 15.41 -6.12
C THR A 119 0.67 15.17 -7.10
N ARG A 120 1.92 15.43 -6.68
CA ARG A 120 3.12 15.24 -7.50
C ARG A 120 3.33 13.78 -7.87
N VAL A 121 3.27 12.88 -6.88
CA VAL A 121 3.62 11.46 -7.06
C VAL A 121 2.50 10.68 -7.76
N PHE A 122 1.24 10.94 -7.39
CA PHE A 122 0.10 10.12 -7.83
C PHE A 122 -0.80 10.81 -8.87
N GLY A 123 -0.62 12.10 -9.13
CA GLY A 123 -1.42 12.85 -10.11
C GLY A 123 -2.88 13.05 -9.72
N VAL A 124 -3.23 12.85 -8.44
CA VAL A 124 -4.58 13.10 -7.92
C VAL A 124 -4.64 14.42 -7.16
N THR A 125 -5.78 15.10 -7.22
CA THR A 125 -5.97 16.43 -6.63
C THR A 125 -7.08 16.42 -5.59
N ALA A 126 -6.97 17.34 -4.61
CA ALA A 126 -7.99 17.62 -3.61
C ALA A 126 -9.29 18.17 -4.20
#